data_AF-A0A525IGG7-F1
#
_entry.id   AF-A0A525IGG7-F1
#
_cell.length_a   1.000
_cell.length_b   1.000
_cell.length_c   1.000
_cell.angle_alpha   90.00
_cell.angle_beta   90.00
_cell.angle_gamma   90.00
#
_symmetry.space_group_name_H-M   'P 1'
#
loop_
_entity.id
_entity.type
_entity.pdbx_description
1 polymer ?
#
loop_
_entity_poly.entity_id
_entity_poly.type
_entity_poly.pdbx_seq_one_letter_code
_entity_poly.pdbx_strand_id
1 'polypeptide(L)'
;MTKADRVLSTPPTNTSANNPKSSRRGFLVQAAGVAAGGAAIGAGLPLPAPPTAAGQTPDAELIELGARFEPLVDRYYVAHRRWSAALAQTHTEHDRKFGEPRDRDYQDTPEIRAAWEETCERNGLDDACARQSAIFKEMAPLANAINAASVTSIEGFRAKALVAFWEVAPLCAGETEFSFDDAYPFQQLFTAVAELCGLKDKMVATGYELPDIGMVEAAPDDDADDEGEEA
;
A
#
# COMPACT_ATOMS: atom_id res chain seq x y z
N MET A 1 60.76 2.53 -10.70
CA MET A 1 60.30 1.49 -11.64
C MET A 1 59.21 0.71 -10.93
N THR A 2 58.00 1.23 -10.70
CA THR A 2 56.93 1.58 -11.66
C THR A 2 56.64 0.50 -12.69
N LYS A 3 55.63 -0.33 -12.40
CA LYS A 3 54.61 -0.67 -13.39
C LYS A 3 53.28 -0.96 -12.70
N ALA A 4 52.40 0.04 -12.76
CA ALA A 4 50.97 -0.13 -12.63
C ALA A 4 50.47 -0.92 -13.85
N ASP A 5 49.49 -1.79 -13.64
CA ASP A 5 48.65 -2.28 -14.74
C ASP A 5 47.17 -2.03 -14.44
N ARG A 6 46.48 -1.76 -15.53
CA ARG A 6 45.33 -0.90 -15.70
C ARG A 6 44.01 -1.39 -15.10
N VAL A 7 43.29 -0.42 -14.56
CA VAL A 7 41.82 -0.34 -14.55
C VAL A 7 41.31 -0.17 -15.97
N LEU A 8 40.37 -1.04 -16.40
CA LEU A 8 39.17 -0.72 -17.20
C LEU A 8 38.55 -2.01 -17.78
N SER A 9 37.43 -2.44 -17.22
CA SER A 9 36.28 -2.92 -18.01
C SER A 9 35.05 -2.93 -17.11
N THR A 10 34.24 -1.88 -17.35
CA THR A 10 32.79 -1.73 -17.18
C THR A 10 32.04 -2.61 -16.16
N PRO A 11 31.21 -2.01 -15.28
CA PRO A 11 30.24 -2.77 -14.50
C PRO A 11 29.28 -3.50 -15.44
N PRO A 12 28.79 -4.71 -15.09
CA PRO A 12 27.69 -5.29 -15.84
C PRO A 12 26.45 -4.41 -15.64
N THR A 13 26.04 -3.75 -16.71
CA THR A 13 24.66 -3.33 -16.93
C THR A 13 23.82 -4.60 -17.02
N ASN A 14 23.17 -4.94 -15.91
CA ASN A 14 22.18 -5.99 -15.79
C ASN A 14 21.15 -5.45 -14.80
N THR A 15 19.84 -5.44 -15.04
CA THR A 15 19.02 -6.08 -16.07
C THR A 15 17.69 -5.31 -16.05
N SER A 16 17.03 -5.22 -17.21
CA SER A 16 15.72 -4.62 -17.45
C SER A 16 14.77 -4.59 -16.25
N ALA A 17 14.39 -3.37 -15.87
CA ALA A 17 13.27 -3.04 -14.99
C ALA A 17 11.91 -3.29 -15.69
N ASN A 18 11.66 -4.52 -16.13
CA ASN A 18 10.41 -4.92 -16.79
C ASN A 18 9.69 -6.06 -16.05
N ASN A 19 9.88 -6.20 -14.73
CA ASN A 19 8.91 -6.96 -13.94
C ASN A 19 7.73 -6.03 -13.63
N PRO A 20 6.46 -6.48 -13.82
CA PRO A 20 5.31 -5.69 -13.43
C PRO A 20 5.46 -5.37 -11.93
N LYS A 21 5.43 -4.07 -11.62
CA LYS A 21 5.65 -3.53 -10.27
C LYS A 21 4.63 -4.15 -9.31
N SER A 22 5.07 -5.15 -8.56
CA SER A 22 4.33 -5.73 -7.44
C SER A 22 4.39 -4.78 -6.23
N SER A 23 3.94 -3.53 -6.41
CA SER A 23 3.54 -2.72 -5.27
C SER A 23 2.18 -3.26 -4.81
N ARG A 24 1.90 -3.30 -3.51
CA ARG A 24 0.55 -3.61 -2.99
C ARG A 24 -0.54 -2.72 -3.63
N ARG A 25 -0.17 -1.52 -4.07
CA ARG A 25 -1.02 -0.64 -4.88
C ARG A 25 -1.43 -1.27 -6.22
N GLY A 26 -0.54 -1.98 -6.89
CA GLY A 26 -0.84 -2.71 -8.13
C GLY A 26 -1.62 -4.01 -7.90
N PHE A 27 -1.30 -4.75 -6.83
CA PHE A 27 -1.99 -6.01 -6.50
C PHE A 27 -3.44 -5.80 -6.04
N LEU A 28 -3.74 -4.69 -5.35
CA LEU A 28 -5.11 -4.35 -4.94
C LEU A 28 -5.94 -3.72 -6.08
N VAL A 29 -5.31 -2.99 -7.00
CA VAL A 29 -5.97 -2.42 -8.19
C VAL A 29 -6.37 -3.50 -9.20
N GLN A 30 -5.68 -4.64 -9.25
CA GLN A 30 -6.05 -5.74 -10.16
C GLN A 30 -7.33 -6.50 -9.73
N ALA A 31 -7.84 -6.23 -8.52
CA ALA A 31 -9.13 -6.72 -8.03
C ALA A 31 -10.28 -5.70 -8.21
N ALA A 32 -10.01 -4.50 -8.72
CA ALA A 32 -11.02 -3.45 -8.86
C ALA A 32 -10.78 -2.63 -10.15
N GLY A 33 -11.32 -3.10 -11.27
CA GLY A 33 -11.27 -2.40 -12.55
C GLY A 33 -12.60 -1.75 -12.92
N VAL A 34 -12.55 -0.42 -13.15
CA VAL A 34 -13.27 0.37 -14.19
C VAL A 34 -14.20 1.51 -13.70
N ALA A 35 -13.79 2.74 -14.10
CA ALA A 35 -14.56 3.95 -14.49
C ALA A 35 -14.97 5.07 -13.50
N ALA A 36 -14.02 6.00 -13.29
CA ALA A 36 -14.03 7.45 -13.58
C ALA A 36 -15.35 8.29 -13.58
N GLY A 37 -15.31 9.41 -12.83
CA GLY A 37 -16.15 10.60 -13.08
C GLY A 37 -16.00 11.66 -11.97
N GLY A 38 -15.38 12.81 -12.27
CA GLY A 38 -15.03 13.84 -11.28
C GLY A 38 -16.05 14.95 -11.04
N ALA A 39 -15.72 15.91 -10.16
CA ALA A 39 -16.08 17.34 -10.26
C ALA A 39 -15.45 18.16 -9.11
N ALA A 40 -15.12 19.42 -9.43
CA ALA A 40 -14.43 20.40 -8.60
C ALA A 40 -15.38 21.35 -7.86
N ILE A 41 -14.98 21.84 -6.67
CA ILE A 41 -15.48 23.06 -5.98
C ILE A 41 -14.31 23.54 -5.08
N GLY A 42 -13.93 24.80 -4.90
CA GLY A 42 -14.50 26.13 -5.15
C GLY A 42 -13.87 27.08 -4.11
N ALA A 43 -13.65 28.34 -4.49
CA ALA A 43 -12.72 29.27 -3.85
C ALA A 43 -13.13 29.85 -2.46
N GLY A 44 -12.11 30.04 -1.61
CA GLY A 44 -11.72 31.34 -1.02
C GLY A 44 -12.59 32.01 0.05
N LEU A 45 -12.13 31.95 1.32
CA LEU A 45 -12.34 33.01 2.32
C LEU A 45 -11.08 33.24 3.17
N PRO A 46 -10.73 34.49 3.53
CA PRO A 46 -9.57 34.81 4.35
C PRO A 46 -9.83 34.54 5.84
N LEU A 47 -8.90 33.83 6.48
CA LEU A 47 -8.93 33.52 7.91
C LEU A 47 -8.32 34.66 8.77
N PRO A 48 -8.84 34.90 9.98
CA PRO A 48 -8.35 35.93 10.90
C PRO A 48 -7.00 35.57 11.56
N ALA A 49 -6.30 36.60 12.03
CA ALA A 49 -4.94 36.53 12.59
C ALA A 49 -4.82 35.54 13.79
N PRO A 50 -3.64 34.92 13.99
CA PRO A 50 -3.48 33.79 14.90
C PRO A 50 -3.56 34.22 16.37
N PRO A 51 -4.23 33.44 17.24
CA PRO A 51 -4.10 33.59 18.67
C PRO A 51 -2.68 33.19 19.11
N THR A 52 -2.17 33.94 20.08
CA THR A 52 -0.89 33.71 20.77
C THR A 52 -0.75 32.23 21.15
N ALA A 53 0.34 31.60 20.66
CA ALA A 53 0.62 30.17 20.82
C ALA A 53 0.71 29.76 22.30
N ALA A 54 -0.41 29.34 22.87
CA ALA A 54 -0.42 28.43 24.00
C ALA A 54 0.15 27.09 23.50
N GLY A 55 1.18 26.58 24.19
CA GLY A 55 2.01 25.43 23.82
C GLY A 55 1.38 24.43 22.86
N GLN A 56 1.62 24.62 21.55
CA GLN A 56 1.32 23.60 20.56
C GLN A 56 2.26 22.43 20.85
N THR A 57 1.68 21.29 21.20
CA THR A 57 2.45 20.05 21.25
C THR A 57 2.90 19.75 19.82
N PRO A 58 4.21 19.61 19.55
CA PRO A 58 4.69 19.27 18.22
C PRO A 58 3.94 18.06 17.67
N ASP A 59 3.59 18.10 16.40
CA ASP A 59 2.93 17.00 15.68
C ASP A 59 1.61 16.49 16.30
N ALA A 60 0.87 17.30 17.08
CA ALA A 60 -0.35 16.86 17.76
C ALA A 60 -1.37 16.13 16.85
N GLU A 61 -1.63 16.67 15.65
CA GLU A 61 -2.53 16.05 14.66
C GLU A 61 -1.97 14.72 14.12
N LEU A 62 -0.68 14.66 13.84
CA LEU A 62 0.00 13.46 13.36
C LEU A 62 0.00 12.35 14.43
N ILE A 63 0.17 12.73 15.70
CA ILE A 63 0.07 11.84 16.85
C ILE A 63 -1.35 11.27 16.97
N GLU A 64 -2.38 12.12 16.84
CA GLU A 64 -3.77 11.67 16.87
C GLU A 64 -4.09 10.71 15.70
N LEU A 65 -3.63 11.02 14.49
CA LEU A 65 -3.76 10.13 13.33
C LEU A 65 -3.06 8.80 13.59
N GLY A 66 -1.84 8.82 14.11
CA GLY A 66 -1.09 7.62 14.47
C GLY A 66 -1.82 6.76 15.52
N ALA A 67 -2.41 7.39 16.54
CA ALA A 67 -3.17 6.70 17.58
C ALA A 67 -4.44 6.02 17.04
N ARG A 68 -5.08 6.61 16.02
CA ARG A 68 -6.22 6.00 15.31
C ARG A 68 -5.78 4.89 14.35
N PHE A 69 -4.61 5.05 13.72
CA PHE A 69 -4.09 4.11 12.73
C PHE A 69 -3.53 2.83 13.35
N GLU A 70 -2.88 2.90 14.50
CA GLU A 70 -2.27 1.75 15.17
C GLU A 70 -3.22 0.55 15.40
N PRO A 71 -4.40 0.70 16.01
CA PRO A 71 -5.32 -0.43 16.20
C PRO A 71 -5.88 -0.95 14.86
N LEU A 72 -5.86 -0.16 13.79
CA LEU A 72 -6.21 -0.63 12.45
C LEU A 72 -5.11 -1.54 11.88
N VAL A 73 -3.84 -1.23 12.09
CA VAL A 73 -2.71 -2.08 11.69
C VAL A 73 -2.81 -3.46 12.33
N ASP A 74 -3.10 -3.51 13.64
CA ASP A 74 -3.27 -4.78 14.35
C ASP A 74 -4.43 -5.61 13.79
N ARG A 75 -5.60 -4.97 13.58
CA ARG A 75 -6.76 -5.62 12.95
C ARG A 75 -6.43 -6.10 11.54
N TYR A 76 -5.72 -5.28 10.76
CA TYR A 76 -5.30 -5.60 9.41
C TYR A 76 -4.38 -6.81 9.39
N TYR A 77 -3.36 -6.89 10.24
CA TYR A 77 -2.46 -8.05 10.27
C TYR A 77 -3.17 -9.35 10.64
N VAL A 78 -4.19 -9.30 11.50
CA VAL A 78 -5.02 -10.49 11.79
C VAL A 78 -5.85 -10.88 10.58
N ALA A 79 -6.54 -9.92 9.95
CA ALA A 79 -7.36 -10.16 8.76
C ALA A 79 -6.52 -10.65 7.58
N HIS A 80 -5.40 -10.00 7.32
CA HIS A 80 -4.44 -10.32 6.27
C HIS A 80 -3.90 -11.74 6.38
N ARG A 81 -3.51 -12.19 7.59
CA ARG A 81 -3.06 -13.58 7.78
C ARG A 81 -4.14 -14.62 7.48
N ARG A 82 -5.40 -14.30 7.78
CA ARG A 82 -6.53 -15.19 7.45
C ARG A 82 -6.77 -15.23 5.95
N TRP A 83 -6.79 -14.07 5.33
CA TRP A 83 -6.90 -13.92 3.88
C TRP A 83 -5.79 -14.65 3.13
N SER A 84 -4.53 -14.41 3.49
CA SER A 84 -3.38 -15.01 2.82
C SER A 84 -3.39 -16.54 2.94
N ALA A 85 -3.80 -17.06 4.11
CA ALA A 85 -3.94 -18.49 4.32
C ALA A 85 -5.07 -19.11 3.50
N ALA A 86 -6.24 -18.47 3.47
CA ALA A 86 -7.38 -18.92 2.64
C ALA A 86 -7.01 -18.90 1.15
N LEU A 87 -6.35 -17.83 0.68
CA LEU A 87 -5.90 -17.69 -0.70
C LEU A 87 -4.90 -18.79 -1.09
N ALA A 88 -3.91 -19.06 -0.22
CA ALA A 88 -2.93 -20.12 -0.45
C ALA A 88 -3.60 -21.51 -0.49
N GLN A 89 -4.60 -21.76 0.37
CA GLN A 89 -5.38 -23.00 0.37
C GLN A 89 -6.19 -23.15 -0.93
N THR A 90 -6.90 -22.09 -1.35
CA THR A 90 -7.68 -22.07 -2.59
C THR A 90 -6.79 -22.34 -3.80
N HIS A 91 -5.63 -21.69 -3.91
CA HIS A 91 -4.64 -22.00 -4.95
C HIS A 91 -4.19 -23.46 -4.89
N THR A 92 -3.82 -23.96 -3.71
CA THR A 92 -3.36 -25.36 -3.56
C THR A 92 -4.41 -26.37 -4.02
N GLU A 93 -5.68 -26.15 -3.71
CA GLU A 93 -6.78 -27.03 -4.12
C GLU A 93 -7.07 -26.92 -5.63
N HIS A 94 -7.10 -25.69 -6.14
CA HIS A 94 -7.39 -25.43 -7.54
C HIS A 94 -6.27 -25.95 -8.45
N ASP A 95 -5.01 -25.66 -8.11
CA ASP A 95 -3.82 -26.13 -8.82
C ASP A 95 -3.70 -27.67 -8.76
N ARG A 96 -4.18 -28.33 -7.69
CA ARG A 96 -4.22 -29.80 -7.67
C ARG A 96 -5.21 -30.37 -8.70
N LYS A 97 -6.33 -29.69 -8.92
CA LYS A 97 -7.39 -30.13 -9.85
C LYS A 97 -7.06 -29.77 -11.30
N PHE A 98 -6.38 -28.65 -11.51
CA PHE A 98 -6.20 -28.06 -12.83
C PHE A 98 -4.72 -27.83 -13.22
N GLY A 99 -3.75 -27.96 -12.34
CA GLY A 99 -2.35 -27.60 -12.62
C GLY A 99 -2.11 -26.08 -12.51
N GLU A 100 -0.86 -25.66 -12.70
CA GLU A 100 -0.45 -24.28 -12.39
C GLU A 100 -1.00 -23.24 -13.39
N PRO A 101 -1.15 -21.96 -12.98
CA PRO A 101 -1.63 -20.87 -13.84
C PRO A 101 -0.86 -20.67 -15.15
N ARG A 102 0.42 -21.04 -15.20
CA ARG A 102 1.25 -20.93 -16.42
C ARG A 102 0.83 -21.92 -17.52
N ASP A 103 0.06 -22.93 -17.17
CA ASP A 103 -0.33 -24.02 -18.06
C ASP A 103 -1.71 -23.79 -18.71
N ARG A 104 -2.44 -22.71 -18.37
CA ARG A 104 -3.83 -22.51 -18.82
C ARG A 104 -4.24 -21.06 -19.04
N ASP A 105 -5.20 -20.88 -19.94
CA ASP A 105 -5.97 -19.65 -20.08
C ASP A 105 -7.10 -19.60 -19.03
N TYR A 106 -6.72 -19.23 -17.79
CA TYR A 106 -7.60 -19.19 -16.61
C TYR A 106 -8.80 -18.24 -16.77
N GLN A 107 -8.67 -17.21 -17.61
CA GLN A 107 -9.70 -16.19 -17.78
C GLN A 107 -10.82 -16.67 -18.72
N ASP A 108 -10.51 -17.56 -19.66
CA ASP A 108 -11.40 -17.86 -20.79
C ASP A 108 -12.17 -19.20 -20.70
N THR A 109 -12.00 -19.98 -19.62
CA THR A 109 -12.71 -21.27 -19.44
C THR A 109 -13.75 -21.20 -18.29
N PRO A 110 -15.07 -21.17 -18.59
CA PRO A 110 -16.13 -21.05 -17.59
C PRO A 110 -16.10 -22.11 -16.49
N GLU A 111 -15.75 -23.36 -16.81
CA GLU A 111 -15.72 -24.46 -15.85
C GLU A 111 -14.58 -24.31 -14.83
N ILE A 112 -13.45 -23.74 -15.26
CA ILE A 112 -12.30 -23.48 -14.38
C ILE A 112 -12.61 -22.33 -13.44
N ARG A 113 -13.32 -21.30 -13.93
CA ARG A 113 -13.78 -20.15 -13.15
C ARG A 113 -14.81 -20.56 -12.10
N ALA A 114 -15.84 -21.31 -12.49
CA ALA A 114 -16.85 -21.82 -11.54
C ALA A 114 -16.23 -22.69 -10.45
N ALA A 115 -15.23 -23.52 -10.80
CA ALA A 115 -14.52 -24.32 -9.81
C ALA A 115 -13.60 -23.49 -8.90
N TRP A 116 -13.09 -22.35 -9.37
CA TRP A 116 -12.38 -21.38 -8.52
C TRP A 116 -13.33 -20.74 -7.52
N GLU A 117 -14.46 -20.21 -7.99
CA GLU A 117 -15.51 -19.59 -7.16
C GLU A 117 -16.01 -20.56 -6.07
N GLU A 118 -16.32 -21.81 -6.43
CA GLU A 118 -16.72 -22.85 -5.46
C GLU A 118 -15.64 -23.10 -4.39
N THR A 119 -14.36 -23.05 -4.78
CA THR A 119 -13.25 -23.26 -3.85
C THR A 119 -13.03 -22.03 -2.96
N CYS A 120 -13.22 -20.81 -3.49
CA CYS A 120 -13.22 -19.58 -2.72
C CYS A 120 -14.30 -19.60 -1.64
N GLU A 121 -15.53 -19.92 -1.99
CA GLU A 121 -16.67 -19.99 -1.08
C GLU A 121 -16.40 -21.01 0.03
N ARG A 122 -16.01 -22.24 -0.34
CA ARG A 122 -15.72 -23.32 0.61
C ARG A 122 -14.61 -22.96 1.61
N ASN A 123 -13.60 -22.22 1.17
CA ASN A 123 -12.47 -21.81 2.02
C ASN A 123 -12.70 -20.48 2.73
N GLY A 124 -13.84 -19.82 2.50
CA GLY A 124 -14.15 -18.51 3.09
C GLY A 124 -13.22 -17.39 2.60
N LEU A 125 -12.70 -17.51 1.37
CA LEU A 125 -11.78 -16.52 0.80
C LEU A 125 -12.50 -15.19 0.59
N ASP A 126 -13.73 -15.21 0.09
CA ASP A 126 -14.50 -13.98 -0.19
C ASP A 126 -14.80 -13.20 1.10
N ASP A 127 -15.20 -13.89 2.16
CA ASP A 127 -15.37 -13.32 3.50
C ASP A 127 -14.07 -12.71 4.05
N ALA A 128 -12.93 -13.39 3.83
CA ALA A 128 -11.63 -12.89 4.26
C ALA A 128 -11.20 -11.65 3.46
N CYS A 129 -11.43 -11.66 2.15
CA CYS A 129 -11.23 -10.52 1.24
C CYS A 129 -12.06 -9.33 1.69
N ALA A 130 -13.38 -9.51 1.89
CA ALA A 130 -14.30 -8.45 2.29
C ALA A 130 -13.88 -7.81 3.63
N ARG A 131 -13.52 -8.63 4.63
CA ARG A 131 -13.05 -8.14 5.94
C ARG A 131 -11.74 -7.37 5.84
N GLN A 132 -10.78 -7.86 5.04
CA GLN A 132 -9.51 -7.15 4.85
C GLN A 132 -9.71 -5.85 4.09
N SER A 133 -10.57 -5.84 3.06
CA SER A 133 -10.91 -4.67 2.25
C SER A 133 -11.57 -3.58 3.08
N ALA A 134 -12.54 -3.92 3.94
CA ALA A 134 -13.17 -2.95 4.84
C ALA A 134 -12.15 -2.23 5.75
N ILE A 135 -11.20 -2.98 6.32
CA ILE A 135 -10.12 -2.39 7.14
C ILE A 135 -9.21 -1.51 6.28
N PHE A 136 -8.89 -1.95 5.05
CA PHE A 136 -8.09 -1.17 4.12
C PHE A 136 -8.76 0.18 3.78
N LYS A 137 -10.07 0.18 3.53
CA LYS A 137 -10.87 1.41 3.29
C LYS A 137 -10.81 2.38 4.48
N GLU A 138 -10.82 1.87 5.72
CA GLU A 138 -10.60 2.70 6.93
C GLU A 138 -9.15 3.23 7.02
N MET A 139 -8.15 2.43 6.64
CA MET A 139 -6.73 2.76 6.78
C MET A 139 -6.22 3.76 5.74
N ALA A 140 -6.63 3.60 4.47
CA ALA A 140 -6.12 4.39 3.35
C ALA A 140 -6.13 5.92 3.57
N PRO A 141 -7.26 6.55 3.97
CA PRO A 141 -7.27 8.00 4.19
C PRO A 141 -6.37 8.44 5.35
N LEU A 142 -6.23 7.63 6.40
CA LEU A 142 -5.35 7.92 7.53
C LEU A 142 -3.89 7.81 7.13
N ALA A 143 -3.51 6.75 6.41
CA ALA A 143 -2.15 6.55 5.91
C ALA A 143 -1.73 7.72 5.00
N ASN A 144 -2.63 8.15 4.11
CA ASN A 144 -2.40 9.30 3.25
C ASN A 144 -2.19 10.60 4.05
N ALA A 145 -3.03 10.87 5.05
CA ALA A 145 -2.87 12.05 5.91
C ALA A 145 -1.57 12.01 6.72
N ILE A 146 -1.20 10.85 7.26
CA ILE A 146 0.06 10.63 7.99
C ILE A 146 1.27 10.86 7.08
N ASN A 147 1.24 10.35 5.84
CA ASN A 147 2.33 10.51 4.89
C ASN A 147 2.47 11.97 4.43
N ALA A 148 1.36 12.69 4.25
CA ALA A 148 1.37 14.09 3.83
C ALA A 148 1.84 15.07 4.91
N ALA A 149 1.63 14.77 6.20
CA ALA A 149 2.03 15.64 7.30
C ALA A 149 3.57 15.71 7.44
N SER A 150 4.13 16.88 7.75
CA SER A 150 5.54 16.97 8.16
C SER A 150 5.74 16.42 9.57
N VAL A 151 6.95 15.92 9.87
CA VAL A 151 7.29 15.42 11.20
C VAL A 151 8.40 16.24 11.86
N THR A 152 8.23 16.53 13.15
CA THR A 152 9.19 17.29 13.96
C THR A 152 9.47 16.65 15.34
N SER A 153 8.78 15.56 15.68
CA SER A 153 8.86 14.85 16.95
C SER A 153 9.01 13.33 16.75
N ILE A 154 9.50 12.64 17.78
CA ILE A 154 9.62 11.17 17.78
C ILE A 154 8.23 10.51 17.79
N GLU A 155 7.29 11.06 18.55
CA GLU A 155 5.92 10.57 18.58
C GLU A 155 5.21 10.74 17.23
N GLY A 156 5.43 11.86 16.53
CA GLY A 156 4.97 12.04 15.15
C GLY A 156 5.64 11.07 14.18
N PHE A 157 6.94 10.83 14.33
CA PHE A 157 7.68 9.87 13.50
C PHE A 157 7.16 8.44 13.63
N ARG A 158 6.74 8.05 14.84
CA ARG A 158 6.10 6.76 15.10
C ARG A 158 4.86 6.54 14.22
N ALA A 159 4.05 7.57 14.00
CA ALA A 159 2.87 7.46 13.12
C ALA A 159 3.28 7.11 11.68
N LYS A 160 4.31 7.77 11.14
CA LYS A 160 4.87 7.47 9.82
C LYS A 160 5.48 6.07 9.73
N ALA A 161 6.16 5.63 10.80
CA ALA A 161 6.70 4.28 10.88
C ALA A 161 5.61 3.20 10.84
N LEU A 162 4.46 3.42 11.49
CA LEU A 162 3.32 2.50 11.43
C LEU A 162 2.80 2.33 10.01
N VAL A 163 2.67 3.42 9.24
CA VAL A 163 2.25 3.36 7.83
C VAL A 163 3.24 2.55 7.01
N ALA A 164 4.54 2.79 7.18
CA ALA A 164 5.56 2.04 6.47
C ALA A 164 5.55 0.54 6.83
N PHE A 165 5.43 0.17 8.11
CA PHE A 165 5.29 -1.23 8.52
C PHE A 165 4.06 -1.91 7.92
N TRP A 166 2.96 -1.17 7.81
CA TRP A 166 1.79 -1.67 7.12
C TRP A 166 2.08 -1.88 5.64
N GLU A 167 2.65 -0.90 4.92
CA GLU A 167 2.92 -0.99 3.47
C GLU A 167 3.91 -2.10 3.11
N VAL A 168 4.96 -2.32 3.91
CA VAL A 168 6.04 -3.29 3.62
C VAL A 168 5.85 -4.67 4.23
N ALA A 169 4.76 -4.91 4.96
CA ALA A 169 4.52 -6.19 5.63
C ALA A 169 4.60 -7.41 4.67
N PRO A 170 4.83 -8.63 5.20
CA PRO A 170 4.66 -9.86 4.42
C PRO A 170 3.31 -9.89 3.70
N LEU A 171 3.27 -10.35 2.45
CA LEU A 171 2.06 -10.37 1.62
C LEU A 171 1.45 -11.77 1.52
N CYS A 172 2.29 -12.80 1.42
CA CYS A 172 1.84 -14.18 1.20
C CYS A 172 1.86 -15.01 2.48
N ALA A 173 1.07 -16.07 2.50
CA ALA A 173 1.10 -17.02 3.60
C ALA A 173 2.49 -17.66 3.74
N GLY A 174 3.01 -17.68 4.97
CA GLY A 174 4.33 -18.26 5.28
C GLY A 174 5.50 -17.29 5.09
N GLU A 175 5.30 -16.12 4.50
CA GLU A 175 6.32 -15.07 4.49
C GLU A 175 6.50 -14.48 5.89
N THR A 176 7.76 -14.22 6.25
CA THR A 176 8.13 -13.62 7.54
C THR A 176 8.96 -12.34 7.38
N GLU A 177 9.30 -11.98 6.16
CA GLU A 177 10.19 -10.88 5.83
C GLU A 177 9.40 -9.68 5.29
N PHE A 178 9.85 -8.47 5.64
CA PHE A 178 9.32 -7.24 5.04
C PHE A 178 9.82 -7.11 3.60
N SER A 179 8.93 -6.75 2.68
CA SER A 179 9.28 -6.46 1.28
C SER A 179 9.53 -4.96 1.10
N PHE A 180 10.72 -4.62 0.62
CA PHE A 180 11.13 -3.26 0.26
C PHE A 180 11.26 -3.09 -1.26
N ASP A 181 10.51 -3.90 -2.02
CA ASP A 181 10.55 -3.86 -3.49
C ASP A 181 9.94 -2.57 -4.05
N ASP A 182 9.01 -1.97 -3.30
CA ASP A 182 8.54 -0.61 -3.54
C ASP A 182 9.48 0.39 -2.86
N ALA A 183 10.10 1.27 -3.64
CA ALA A 183 10.96 2.31 -3.11
C ALA A 183 10.17 3.36 -2.29
N TYR A 184 8.85 3.45 -2.47
CA TYR A 184 8.05 4.53 -1.88
C TYR A 184 7.98 4.52 -0.36
N PRO A 185 7.62 3.41 0.33
CA PRO A 185 7.58 3.42 1.80
C PRO A 185 8.95 3.74 2.40
N PHE A 186 10.02 3.28 1.75
CA PHE A 186 11.39 3.59 2.13
C PHE A 186 11.72 5.08 1.95
N GLN A 187 11.34 5.67 0.81
CA GLN A 187 11.54 7.09 0.52
C GLN A 187 10.74 8.01 1.45
N GLN A 188 9.52 7.61 1.82
CA GLN A 188 8.71 8.28 2.83
C GLN A 188 9.39 8.27 4.21
N LEU A 189 9.86 7.10 4.64
CA LEU A 189 10.61 6.97 5.89
C LEU A 189 11.90 7.79 5.89
N PHE A 190 12.66 7.75 4.78
CA PHE A 190 13.89 8.50 4.65
C PHE A 190 13.64 10.03 4.72
N THR A 191 12.60 10.49 4.03
CA THR A 191 12.14 11.89 4.09
C THR A 191 11.76 12.27 5.52
N ALA A 192 10.98 11.43 6.21
CA ALA A 192 10.58 11.65 7.60
C ALA A 192 11.77 11.75 8.56
N VAL A 193 12.80 10.92 8.38
CA VAL A 193 14.06 11.01 9.16
C VAL A 193 14.78 12.32 8.88
N ALA A 194 14.86 12.74 7.60
CA ALA A 194 15.49 14.01 7.25
C ALA A 194 14.74 15.22 7.85
N GLU A 195 13.41 15.18 7.91
CA GLU A 195 12.60 16.20 8.59
C GLU A 195 12.86 16.24 10.10
N LEU A 196 12.73 15.08 10.76
CA LEU A 196 12.95 14.93 12.20
C LEU A 196 14.35 15.38 12.64
N CYS A 197 15.38 15.11 11.83
CA CYS A 197 16.76 15.50 12.13
C CYS A 197 17.13 16.92 11.68
N GLY A 198 16.20 17.70 11.08
CA GLY A 198 16.49 19.03 10.55
C GLY A 198 17.47 19.02 9.36
N LEU A 199 17.50 17.92 8.60
CA LEU A 199 18.38 17.70 7.44
C LEU A 199 17.64 17.85 6.11
N LYS A 200 16.35 18.21 6.12
CA LYS A 200 15.52 18.36 4.91
C LYS A 200 16.18 19.26 3.86
N ASP A 201 16.79 20.37 4.26
CA ASP A 201 17.47 21.29 3.33
C ASP A 201 18.64 20.64 2.59
N LYS A 202 19.37 19.71 3.25
CA LYS A 202 20.47 18.96 2.61
C LYS A 202 19.93 17.99 1.56
N MET A 203 18.80 17.37 1.84
CA MET A 203 18.11 16.48 0.90
C MET A 203 17.58 17.28 -0.31
N VAL A 204 16.94 18.41 -0.09
CA VAL A 204 16.44 19.30 -1.16
C VAL A 204 17.60 19.81 -2.03
N ALA A 205 18.76 20.13 -1.43
CA ALA A 205 19.94 20.60 -2.17
C ALA A 205 20.49 19.59 -3.18
N THR A 206 20.15 18.29 -3.09
CA THR A 206 20.54 17.30 -4.11
C THR A 206 19.61 17.28 -5.32
N GLY A 207 18.54 18.10 -5.32
CA GLY A 207 17.46 18.02 -6.30
C GLY A 207 16.54 16.81 -6.09
N TYR A 208 16.57 16.22 -4.89
CA TYR A 208 15.66 15.11 -4.56
C TYR A 208 14.23 15.63 -4.42
N GLU A 209 13.33 15.04 -5.20
CA GLU A 209 11.89 15.22 -5.07
C GLU A 209 11.29 13.85 -4.75
N LEU A 210 10.45 13.81 -3.71
CA LEU A 210 9.68 12.61 -3.42
C LEU A 210 8.72 12.40 -4.60
N PRO A 211 8.73 11.22 -5.25
CA PRO A 211 7.85 10.96 -6.38
C PRO A 211 6.39 11.19 -5.98
N ASP A 212 5.64 11.91 -6.82
CA ASP A 212 4.19 12.04 -6.68
C ASP A 212 3.56 10.70 -7.07
N ILE A 213 3.44 9.81 -6.10
CA ILE A 213 2.82 8.50 -6.27
C ILE A 213 1.45 8.63 -5.64
N GLY A 214 0.47 8.85 -6.53
CA GLY A 214 -0.93 9.12 -6.20
C GLY A 214 -1.41 8.37 -4.96
N MET A 215 -2.16 9.07 -4.12
CA MET A 215 -2.72 8.65 -2.84
C MET A 215 -3.09 7.16 -2.81
N VAL A 216 -2.93 6.49 -1.67
CA VAL A 216 -3.47 5.13 -1.48
C VAL A 216 -4.98 5.23 -1.73
N GLU A 217 -5.44 4.74 -2.88
CA GLU A 217 -6.86 4.76 -3.23
C GLU A 217 -7.56 3.64 -2.44
N ALA A 218 -8.61 4.00 -1.72
CA ALA A 218 -9.54 3.02 -1.19
C ALA A 218 -10.24 2.34 -2.37
N ALA A 219 -10.42 1.01 -2.32
CA ALA A 219 -11.19 0.31 -3.33
C ALA A 219 -12.61 0.92 -3.44
N PRO A 220 -13.20 1.00 -4.64
CA PRO A 220 -14.56 1.51 -4.81
C PRO A 220 -15.57 0.74 -3.93
N ASP A 221 -16.63 1.42 -3.52
CA ASP A 221 -17.78 0.82 -2.83
C ASP A 221 -18.67 0.14 -3.87
N ASP A 222 -18.65 -1.20 -3.92
CA ASP A 222 -19.60 -2.01 -4.68
C ASP A 222 -20.93 -2.08 -3.91
N ASP A 223 -21.67 -0.98 -3.90
CA ASP A 223 -23.11 -1.00 -3.57
C ASP A 223 -23.89 -0.99 -4.89
N ALA A 224 -23.84 -2.11 -5.62
CA ALA A 224 -24.78 -2.41 -6.69
C ALA A 224 -25.97 -3.14 -6.07
N ASP A 225 -26.94 -2.37 -5.59
CA ASP A 225 -28.27 -2.88 -5.25
C ASP A 225 -28.90 -3.49 -6.51
N ASP A 226 -29.05 -4.81 -6.47
CA ASP A 226 -29.88 -5.63 -7.35
C ASP A 226 -31.35 -5.28 -7.13
N GLU A 227 -31.83 -4.21 -7.77
CA GLU A 227 -33.27 -3.97 -7.94
C GLU A 227 -33.78 -4.64 -9.22
N GLY A 228 -34.14 -5.91 -9.07
CA GLY A 228 -35.47 -6.42 -9.42
C GLY A 228 -35.86 -6.37 -10.90
N GLU A 229 -35.45 -7.40 -11.65
CA GLU A 229 -36.15 -7.85 -12.85
C GLU A 229 -37.45 -8.59 -12.44
N GLU A 230 -38.59 -7.91 -12.45
CA GLU A 230 -39.91 -8.56 -12.54
C GLU A 230 -40.50 -8.21 -13.91
N ALA A 231 -40.60 -9.24 -14.77
CA ALA A 231 -41.26 -9.24 -16.07
C ALA A 231 -42.64 -9.91 -15.99
#